data_AF-A0A1R0WWV1-F1
#
_entry.id   AF-A0A1R0WWV1-F1
#
_cell.length_a   1.000
_cell.length_b   1.000
_cell.length_c   1.000
_cell.angle_alpha   90.00
_cell.angle_beta   90.00
_cell.angle_gamma   90.00
#
_symmetry.space_group_name_H-M   'P 1'
#
loop_
_entity.id
_entity.type
_entity.pdbx_description
1 polymer ?
#
loop_
_entity_poly.entity_id
_entity_poly.type
_entity_poly.pdbx_seq_one_letter_code
_entity_poly.pdbx_strand_id
1 'polypeptide(L)'
;METAEGTFFPVIDYGAYRKYKLYVTNDISAYITIMATESDLPSSKDNGLVIAWTEVAARALSQEQFIQNHPKSNRISAVKALYTMYVNNTFYGQNNTPLFHYDNLEMDLEAQKAYSSILTKNNDSSPFLQKLDSFMKLMKDNSYKLTDEVEQYRKTSLPL
;
A
#
# COMPACT_ATOMS: atom_id res chain seq x y z
N MET A 1 -0.85 12.30 19.07
CA MET A 1 -2.24 12.76 19.21
C MET A 1 -2.52 13.53 17.94
N GLU A 2 -3.45 13.05 17.13
CA GLU A 2 -3.73 13.60 15.80
C GLU A 2 -4.96 14.50 15.86
N THR A 3 -5.04 15.46 14.93
CA THR A 3 -6.18 16.37 14.77
C THR A 3 -6.78 16.25 13.37
N ALA A 4 -8.09 16.02 13.31
CA ALA A 4 -8.88 16.12 12.09
C ALA A 4 -10.21 16.80 12.43
N GLU A 5 -10.55 17.88 11.71
CA GLU A 5 -11.84 18.58 11.84
C GLU A 5 -12.21 19.00 13.28
N GLY A 6 -11.23 19.42 14.08
CA GLY A 6 -11.44 19.82 15.47
C GLY A 6 -11.61 18.65 16.45
N THR A 7 -11.47 17.41 16.00
CA THR A 7 -11.48 16.20 16.82
C THR A 7 -10.07 15.70 17.09
N PHE A 8 -9.83 15.22 18.31
CA PHE A 8 -8.58 14.61 18.72
C PHE A 8 -8.67 13.09 18.72
N PHE A 9 -7.68 12.43 18.13
CA PHE A 9 -7.59 10.97 18.09
C PHE A 9 -6.33 10.48 18.82
N PRO A 10 -6.46 9.52 19.76
CA PRO A 10 -5.29 8.85 20.31
C PRO A 10 -4.65 8.00 19.22
N VAL A 11 -3.35 8.19 19.02
CA VAL A 11 -2.53 7.37 18.13
C VAL A 11 -1.49 6.65 18.98
N ILE A 12 -1.42 5.33 18.83
CA ILE A 12 -0.41 4.52 19.49
C ILE A 12 0.93 4.79 18.81
N ASP A 13 1.92 5.24 19.58
CA ASP A 13 3.31 5.34 19.13
C ASP A 13 3.94 3.92 19.13
N TYR A 14 3.84 3.25 17.98
CA TYR A 14 4.48 1.95 17.79
C TYR A 14 6.01 2.08 17.64
N GLY A 15 6.51 3.27 17.29
CA GLY A 15 7.93 3.58 17.28
C GLY A 15 8.58 3.33 18.65
N ALA A 16 7.91 3.70 19.73
CA ALA A 16 8.35 3.43 21.10
C ALA A 16 8.50 1.93 21.44
N TYR A 17 7.82 1.05 20.69
CA TYR A 17 7.86 -0.40 20.91
C TYR A 17 9.00 -1.11 20.17
N ARG A 18 9.76 -0.41 19.31
CA ARG A 18 10.92 -1.00 18.60
C ARG A 18 11.93 -1.65 19.54
N LYS A 19 12.15 -1.08 20.74
CA LYS A 19 13.05 -1.63 21.76
C LYS A 19 12.65 -3.02 22.27
N TYR A 20 11.40 -3.42 22.08
CA TYR A 20 10.89 -4.72 22.53
C TYR A 20 10.98 -5.82 21.46
N LYS A 21 11.38 -5.49 20.22
CA LYS A 21 11.42 -6.43 19.08
C LYS A 21 12.25 -7.70 19.32
N LEU A 22 13.24 -7.63 20.23
CA LEU A 22 14.10 -8.77 20.60
C LEU A 22 13.52 -9.67 21.69
N TYR A 23 12.43 -9.25 22.33
CA TYR A 23 11.84 -9.93 23.50
C TYR A 23 10.42 -10.46 23.24
N VAL A 24 9.99 -10.43 21.98
CA VAL A 24 8.67 -10.88 21.53
C VAL A 24 8.82 -11.96 20.46
N THR A 25 7.74 -12.67 20.17
CA THR A 25 7.72 -13.64 19.07
C THR A 25 7.99 -12.96 17.73
N ASN A 26 8.52 -13.71 16.76
CA ASN A 26 8.92 -13.17 15.46
C ASN A 26 7.77 -12.46 14.74
N ASP A 27 6.55 -12.99 14.82
CA ASP A 27 5.36 -12.36 14.24
C ASP A 27 5.05 -11.02 14.91
N ILE A 28 5.13 -10.92 16.24
CA ILE A 28 4.91 -9.64 16.94
C ILE A 28 6.03 -8.65 16.62
N SER A 29 7.27 -9.09 16.46
CA SER A 29 8.40 -8.25 16.03
C SER A 29 8.18 -7.67 14.62
N ALA A 30 7.68 -8.48 13.69
CA ALA A 30 7.31 -8.06 12.35
C ALA A 30 6.10 -7.09 12.38
N TYR A 31 5.09 -7.38 13.20
CA TYR A 31 3.92 -6.51 13.38
C TYR A 31 4.30 -5.14 13.94
N ILE A 32 5.16 -5.08 14.96
CA ILE A 32 5.69 -3.81 15.49
C ILE A 32 6.41 -3.02 14.40
N THR A 33 7.13 -3.70 13.51
CA THR A 33 7.82 -3.03 12.39
C THR A 33 6.83 -2.37 11.44
N ILE A 34 5.80 -3.10 11.02
CA ILE A 34 4.73 -2.57 10.15
C ILE A 34 4.04 -1.38 10.84
N MET A 35 3.57 -1.57 12.07
CA MET A 35 2.80 -0.53 12.75
C MET A 35 3.63 0.68 13.14
N ALA A 36 4.94 0.53 13.38
CA ALA A 36 5.83 1.66 13.60
C ALA A 36 6.01 2.49 12.32
N THR A 37 6.03 1.86 11.15
CA THR A 37 6.00 2.58 9.87
C THR A 37 4.68 3.34 9.70
N GLU A 38 3.54 2.75 10.07
CA GLU A 38 2.24 3.43 10.03
C GLU A 38 2.16 4.61 11.00
N SER A 39 2.68 4.48 12.22
CA SER A 39 2.62 5.56 13.23
C SER A 39 3.59 6.70 12.96
N ASP A 40 4.80 6.39 12.49
CA ASP A 40 5.84 7.39 12.27
C ASP A 40 5.62 8.18 10.98
N LEU A 41 5.00 7.54 9.99
CA LEU A 41 4.71 8.13 8.69
C LEU A 41 3.28 7.72 8.26
N PRO A 42 2.25 8.43 8.75
CA PRO A 42 0.87 8.20 8.37
C PRO A 42 0.70 8.26 6.85
N SER A 43 -0.07 7.33 6.26
CA SER A 43 -0.20 7.24 4.81
C SER A 43 -1.19 8.22 4.20
N SER A 44 -2.17 8.66 4.98
CA SER A 44 -3.35 9.34 4.47
C SER A 44 -3.82 10.44 5.40
N LYS A 45 -4.31 11.52 4.79
CA LYS A 45 -5.00 12.63 5.46
C LYS A 45 -6.10 13.14 4.55
N ASP A 46 -7.28 13.43 5.11
CA ASP A 46 -8.43 13.98 4.37
C ASP A 46 -8.72 13.20 3.08
N ASN A 47 -8.66 11.85 3.14
CA ASN A 47 -8.85 10.96 1.99
C ASN A 47 -7.90 11.21 0.79
N GLY A 48 -6.69 11.67 1.09
CA GLY A 48 -5.57 11.76 0.16
C GLY A 48 -4.31 11.12 0.76
N LEU A 49 -3.49 10.52 -0.10
CA LEU A 49 -2.19 9.99 0.23
C LEU A 49 -1.23 11.15 0.57
N VAL A 50 -0.55 11.05 1.70
CA VAL A 50 0.49 11.99 2.12
C VAL A 50 1.88 11.36 2.11
N ILE A 51 1.99 10.17 1.52
CA ILE A 51 3.24 9.42 1.31
C ILE A 51 3.46 9.20 -0.19
N ALA A 52 4.71 8.98 -0.57
CA ALA A 52 5.07 8.67 -1.96
C ALA A 52 4.49 7.31 -2.41
N TRP A 53 4.23 7.17 -3.71
CA TRP A 53 3.78 5.91 -4.31
C TRP A 53 4.72 4.72 -4.06
N THR A 54 6.03 4.99 -3.89
CA THR A 54 7.00 3.96 -3.48
C THR A 54 6.69 3.39 -2.10
N GLU A 55 6.26 4.23 -1.15
CA GLU A 55 5.86 3.80 0.19
C GLU A 55 4.56 2.99 0.14
N VAL A 56 3.58 3.40 -0.67
CA VAL A 56 2.31 2.66 -0.84
C VAL A 56 2.57 1.22 -1.28
N ALA A 57 3.35 1.03 -2.36
CA ALA A 57 3.65 -0.30 -2.89
C ALA A 57 4.59 -1.11 -1.97
N ALA A 58 5.57 -0.47 -1.33
CA ALA A 58 6.48 -1.15 -0.41
C ALA A 58 5.75 -1.66 0.85
N ARG A 59 4.79 -0.88 1.37
CA ARG A 59 3.97 -1.29 2.51
C ARG A 59 3.06 -2.46 2.15
N ALA A 60 2.42 -2.45 0.98
CA ALA A 60 1.66 -3.60 0.48
C ALA A 60 2.51 -4.88 0.42
N LEU A 61 3.73 -4.79 -0.14
CA LEU A 61 4.65 -5.92 -0.24
C LEU A 61 5.09 -6.44 1.15
N SER A 62 5.46 -5.55 2.07
CA SER A 62 5.84 -5.91 3.44
C SER A 62 4.71 -6.62 4.20
N GLN A 63 3.48 -6.15 4.01
CA GLN A 63 2.30 -6.74 4.64
C GLN A 63 1.94 -8.10 4.02
N GLU A 64 2.11 -8.28 2.71
CA GLU A 64 1.97 -9.58 2.06
C GLU A 64 2.97 -10.60 2.63
N GLN A 65 4.24 -10.20 2.79
CA GLN A 65 5.28 -11.05 3.38
C GLN A 65 4.92 -11.45 4.81
N PHE A 66 4.39 -10.54 5.63
CA PHE A 66 3.89 -10.88 6.96
C PHE A 66 2.78 -11.94 6.89
N ILE A 67 1.81 -11.75 5.99
CA ILE A 67 0.66 -12.65 5.85
C ILE A 67 1.12 -14.08 5.48
N GLN A 68 2.11 -14.18 4.59
CA GLN A 68 2.68 -15.46 4.16
C GLN A 68 3.53 -16.12 5.25
N ASN A 69 4.36 -15.34 5.95
CA ASN A 69 5.30 -15.85 6.95
C ASN A 69 4.67 -16.13 8.31
N HIS A 70 3.55 -15.47 8.64
CA HIS A 70 2.91 -15.53 9.95
C HIS A 70 1.38 -15.79 9.88
N PRO A 71 0.91 -16.82 9.15
CA PRO A 71 -0.52 -17.03 8.90
C PRO A 71 -1.34 -17.35 10.16
N LYS A 72 -0.67 -17.75 11.25
CA LYS A 72 -1.30 -18.07 12.56
C LYS A 72 -1.14 -16.97 13.60
N SER A 73 -0.54 -15.82 13.25
CA SER A 73 -0.39 -14.70 14.18
C SER A 73 -1.75 -14.20 14.65
N ASN A 74 -1.86 -13.80 15.93
CA ASN A 74 -3.05 -13.12 16.42
C ASN A 74 -3.23 -11.71 15.83
N ARG A 75 -2.24 -11.20 15.08
CA ARG A 75 -2.30 -9.92 14.35
C ARG A 75 -2.64 -10.08 12.86
N ILE A 76 -2.84 -11.30 12.37
CA ILE A 76 -3.04 -11.58 10.94
C ILE A 76 -4.21 -10.79 10.34
N SER A 77 -5.33 -10.66 11.05
CA SER A 77 -6.50 -9.93 10.56
C SER A 77 -6.23 -8.43 10.40
N ALA A 78 -5.48 -7.84 11.33
CA ALA A 78 -5.12 -6.41 11.25
C ALA A 78 -4.19 -6.15 10.06
N VAL A 79 -3.20 -7.02 9.83
CA VAL A 79 -2.27 -6.87 8.70
C VAL A 79 -2.98 -7.14 7.36
N LYS A 80 -3.94 -8.07 7.30
CA LYS A 80 -4.78 -8.26 6.10
C LYS A 80 -5.62 -7.03 5.75
N ALA A 81 -6.13 -6.32 6.75
CA ALA A 81 -6.87 -5.08 6.53
C ALA A 81 -5.97 -3.98 5.95
N LEU A 82 -4.76 -3.79 6.54
CA LEU A 82 -3.76 -2.87 5.98
C LEU A 82 -3.38 -3.27 4.56
N TYR A 83 -3.08 -4.55 4.32
CA TYR A 83 -2.73 -5.05 2.99
C TYR A 83 -3.81 -4.74 1.96
N THR A 84 -5.08 -4.99 2.29
CA THR A 84 -6.21 -4.67 1.41
C THR A 84 -6.26 -3.17 1.10
N MET A 85 -6.10 -2.31 2.12
CA MET A 85 -6.05 -0.86 1.94
C MET A 85 -4.89 -0.43 1.02
N TYR A 86 -3.68 -0.95 1.23
CA TYR A 86 -2.52 -0.56 0.42
C TYR A 86 -2.55 -1.14 -1.01
N VAL A 87 -3.14 -2.32 -1.20
CA VAL A 87 -3.44 -2.86 -2.54
C VAL A 87 -4.42 -1.93 -3.25
N ASN A 88 -5.52 -1.55 -2.60
CA ASN A 88 -6.50 -0.64 -3.19
C ASN A 88 -5.87 0.71 -3.53
N ASN A 89 -5.11 1.30 -2.59
CA ASN A 89 -4.40 2.55 -2.84
C ASN A 89 -3.42 2.40 -4.02
N THR A 90 -2.72 1.26 -4.16
CA THR A 90 -1.79 1.03 -5.29
C THR A 90 -2.49 1.13 -6.66
N PHE A 91 -3.70 0.58 -6.79
CA PHE A 91 -4.39 0.47 -8.09
C PHE A 91 -5.46 1.53 -8.36
N TYR A 92 -5.83 2.28 -7.32
CA TYR A 92 -6.88 3.32 -7.40
C TYR A 92 -6.43 4.68 -6.91
N GLY A 93 -5.46 4.74 -5.98
CA GLY A 93 -5.20 5.92 -5.17
C GLY A 93 -6.31 6.18 -4.17
N GLN A 94 -6.42 7.43 -3.73
CA GLN A 94 -7.51 7.92 -2.88
C GLN A 94 -8.24 9.07 -3.57
N ASN A 95 -9.41 9.49 -3.08
CA ASN A 95 -10.23 10.47 -3.80
C ASN A 95 -9.49 11.79 -4.08
N ASN A 96 -8.67 12.26 -3.12
CA ASN A 96 -7.93 13.52 -3.26
C ASN A 96 -6.53 13.34 -3.88
N THR A 97 -6.08 12.09 -4.03
CA THR A 97 -4.82 11.73 -4.70
C THR A 97 -5.05 10.45 -5.52
N PRO A 98 -5.88 10.52 -6.58
CA PRO A 98 -6.22 9.34 -7.36
C PRO A 98 -4.98 8.88 -8.13
N LEU A 99 -4.92 7.59 -8.46
CA LEU A 99 -3.85 7.07 -9.33
C LEU A 99 -3.91 7.70 -10.73
N PHE A 100 -5.11 8.06 -11.19
CA PHE A 100 -5.35 8.68 -12.48
C PHE A 100 -5.86 10.09 -12.29
N HIS A 101 -5.25 11.07 -12.95
CA HIS A 101 -5.68 12.46 -12.85
C HIS A 101 -7.08 12.65 -13.44
N TYR A 102 -7.94 13.40 -12.75
CA TYR A 102 -9.34 13.58 -13.15
C TYR A 102 -9.52 14.35 -14.47
N ASP A 103 -8.55 15.18 -14.85
CA ASP A 103 -8.61 16.06 -16.01
C ASP A 103 -8.24 15.35 -17.31
N ASN A 104 -7.24 14.47 -17.28
CA ASN A 104 -6.68 13.86 -18.48
C ASN A 104 -6.64 12.32 -18.46
N LEU A 105 -7.05 11.71 -17.35
CA LEU A 105 -7.06 10.25 -17.13
C LEU A 105 -5.67 9.59 -17.22
N GLU A 106 -4.60 10.37 -17.15
CA GLU A 106 -3.23 9.87 -17.15
C GLU A 106 -2.87 9.35 -15.76
N MET A 107 -2.18 8.22 -15.74
CA MET A 107 -1.61 7.66 -14.52
C MET A 107 -0.55 8.60 -13.98
N ASP A 108 -0.57 8.83 -12.67
CA ASP A 108 0.42 9.64 -11.96
C ASP A 108 1.85 9.19 -12.31
N LEU A 109 2.67 10.15 -12.79
CA LEU A 109 4.01 9.86 -13.27
C LEU A 109 4.94 9.33 -12.15
N GLU A 110 4.74 9.79 -10.92
CA GLU A 110 5.52 9.30 -9.78
C GLU A 110 5.07 7.88 -9.39
N ALA A 111 3.81 7.53 -9.57
CA ALA A 111 3.34 6.14 -9.46
C ALA A 111 3.99 5.24 -10.52
N GLN A 112 4.01 5.68 -11.78
CA GLN A 112 4.66 4.92 -12.87
C GLN A 112 6.13 4.62 -12.57
N LYS A 113 6.88 5.63 -12.10
CA LYS A 113 8.29 5.50 -11.71
C LYS A 113 8.45 4.57 -10.50
N ALA A 114 7.61 4.76 -9.48
CA ALA A 114 7.64 3.94 -8.26
C ALA A 114 7.42 2.46 -8.59
N TYR A 115 6.42 2.16 -9.41
CA TYR A 115 6.04 0.79 -9.74
C TYR A 115 7.08 0.13 -10.65
N SER A 116 7.63 0.86 -11.62
CA SER A 116 8.76 0.36 -12.41
C SER A 116 10.00 0.07 -11.53
N SER A 117 10.28 0.94 -10.56
CA SER A 117 11.40 0.78 -9.63
C SER A 117 11.21 -0.44 -8.70
N ILE A 118 10.00 -0.67 -8.18
CA ILE A 118 9.77 -1.81 -7.29
C ILE A 118 9.81 -3.14 -8.05
N LEU A 119 9.26 -3.18 -9.27
CA LEU A 119 9.28 -4.37 -10.13
C LEU A 119 10.68 -4.75 -10.60
N THR A 120 11.57 -3.77 -10.82
CA THR A 120 12.97 -4.03 -11.21
C THR A 120 13.86 -4.48 -10.06
N LYS A 121 13.56 -4.06 -8.82
CA LYS A 121 14.35 -4.39 -7.63
C LYS A 121 13.99 -5.74 -7.00
N ASN A 122 12.80 -6.27 -7.28
CA ASN A 122 12.30 -7.48 -6.64
C ASN A 122 12.04 -8.54 -7.70
N ASN A 123 12.81 -9.63 -7.65
CA ASN A 123 12.65 -10.78 -8.54
C ASN A 123 11.83 -11.92 -7.90
N ASP A 124 11.21 -11.66 -6.74
CA ASP A 124 10.51 -12.66 -5.94
C ASP A 124 9.10 -12.95 -6.47
N SER A 125 8.59 -14.16 -6.19
CA SER A 125 7.26 -14.62 -6.62
C SER A 125 6.12 -14.04 -5.76
N SER A 126 6.11 -12.75 -5.51
CA SER A 126 5.05 -12.06 -4.77
C SER A 126 3.76 -11.98 -5.61
N PRO A 127 2.61 -12.50 -5.12
CA PRO A 127 1.33 -12.32 -5.80
C PRO A 127 0.97 -10.84 -6.03
N PHE A 128 1.28 -9.96 -5.07
CA PHE A 128 1.13 -8.51 -5.25
C PHE A 128 1.96 -7.99 -6.42
N LEU A 129 3.26 -8.32 -6.48
CA LEU A 129 4.13 -7.87 -7.56
C LEU A 129 3.71 -8.44 -8.92
N GLN A 130 3.22 -9.67 -8.99
CA GLN A 130 2.68 -10.24 -10.23
C GLN A 130 1.45 -9.49 -10.74
N LYS A 131 0.55 -9.10 -9.84
CA LYS A 131 -0.61 -8.25 -10.18
C LYS A 131 -0.16 -6.86 -10.64
N LEU A 132 0.83 -6.28 -9.95
CA LEU A 132 1.39 -4.98 -10.30
C LEU A 132 2.08 -5.00 -11.67
N ASP A 133 2.88 -6.04 -11.96
CA ASP A 133 3.53 -6.25 -13.25
C ASP A 133 2.50 -6.39 -14.39
N SER A 134 1.46 -7.20 -14.16
CA SER A 134 0.37 -7.38 -15.13
C SER A 134 -0.36 -6.05 -15.41
N PHE A 135 -0.65 -5.29 -14.35
CA PHE A 135 -1.25 -3.96 -14.47
C PHE A 135 -0.33 -2.99 -15.22
N MET A 136 0.96 -2.93 -14.89
CA MET A 136 1.92 -2.02 -15.55
C MET A 136 2.14 -2.35 -17.03
N LYS A 137 2.09 -3.63 -17.42
CA LYS A 137 2.09 -4.04 -18.83
C LYS A 137 0.86 -3.53 -19.56
N LEU A 138 -0.33 -3.74 -18.99
CA LEU A 138 -1.58 -3.21 -19.54
C LEU A 138 -1.54 -1.68 -19.66
N MET A 139 -1.02 -0.99 -18.64
CA MET A 139 -0.88 0.46 -18.68
C MET A 139 0.03 0.92 -19.80
N LYS A 140 1.17 0.23 -20.04
CA LYS A 140 2.08 0.57 -21.12
C LYS A 140 1.41 0.43 -22.49
N ASP A 141 0.63 -0.63 -22.70
CA ASP A 141 -0.10 -0.87 -23.95
C ASP A 141 -1.20 0.19 -24.17
N ASN A 142 -1.76 0.73 -23.08
CA ASN A 142 -2.76 1.78 -23.08
C ASN A 142 -2.18 3.20 -22.92
N SER A 143 -0.89 3.40 -23.20
CA SER A 143 -0.20 4.72 -23.11
C SER A 143 -0.38 5.42 -21.74
N TYR A 144 -0.45 4.63 -20.67
CA TYR A 144 -0.65 5.05 -19.28
C TYR A 144 -1.94 5.85 -19.04
N LYS A 145 -3.01 5.56 -19.79
CA LYS A 145 -4.33 6.19 -19.61
C LYS A 145 -5.37 5.23 -19.04
N LEU A 146 -6.29 5.75 -18.22
CA LEU A 146 -7.46 5.01 -17.76
C LEU A 146 -8.47 4.84 -18.90
N THR A 147 -8.24 3.85 -19.73
CA THR A 147 -9.18 3.42 -20.78
C THR A 147 -10.25 2.50 -20.21
N ASP A 148 -11.29 2.21 -21.00
CA ASP A 148 -12.32 1.24 -20.61
C ASP A 148 -11.74 -0.16 -20.35
N GLU A 149 -10.67 -0.54 -21.07
CA GLU A 149 -9.96 -1.80 -20.85
C GLU A 149 -9.27 -1.83 -19.47
N VAL A 150 -8.58 -0.75 -19.12
CA VAL A 150 -7.90 -0.59 -17.81
C VAL A 150 -8.93 -0.59 -16.68
N GLU A 151 -10.04 0.13 -16.86
CA GLU A 151 -11.10 0.19 -15.86
C GLU A 151 -11.81 -1.17 -15.69
N GLN A 152 -12.02 -1.90 -16.78
CA GLN A 152 -12.57 -3.26 -16.72
C GLN A 152 -11.62 -4.21 -16.00
N TYR A 153 -10.32 -4.16 -16.31
CA TYR A 153 -9.30 -4.97 -15.61
C TYR A 153 -9.31 -4.69 -14.11
N ARG A 154 -9.37 -3.41 -13.71
CA ARG A 154 -9.50 -2.99 -12.31
C ARG A 154 -10.71 -3.63 -11.64
N LYS A 155 -11.91 -3.50 -12.24
CA LYS A 155 -13.15 -4.07 -11.69
C LYS A 155 -13.13 -5.58 -11.54
N THR A 156 -12.49 -6.31 -12.45
CA THR A 156 -12.47 -7.78 -12.42
C THR A 156 -11.36 -8.35 -11.55
N SER A 157 -10.16 -7.77 -11.63
CA SER A 157 -8.93 -8.34 -11.06
C SER A 157 -8.58 -7.73 -9.70
N LEU A 158 -9.11 -6.54 -9.42
CA LEU A 158 -8.77 -5.71 -8.27
C LEU A 158 -10.03 -5.04 -7.65
N PRO A 159 -11.14 -5.78 -7.42
CA PRO A 159 -12.39 -5.16 -7.00
C PRO A 159 -12.26 -4.43 -5.65
N LEU A 160 -12.85 -3.24 -5.59
CA LEU A 160 -13.07 -2.46 -4.36
C LEU A 160 -14.27 -2.98 -3.56
#